data_AF-A0A7G1QB68-F1
#
_entry.id   AF-A0A7G1QB68-F1
#
_cell.length_a   1.000
_cell.length_b   1.000
_cell.length_c   1.000
_cell.angle_alpha   90.00
_cell.angle_beta   90.00
_cell.angle_gamma   90.00
#
_symmetry.space_group_name_H-M   'P 1'
#
loop_
_entity.id
_entity.type
_entity.pdbx_description
1 polymer ?
#
loop_
_entity_poly.entity_id
_entity_poly.type
_entity_poly.pdbx_seq_one_letter_code
_entity_poly.pdbx_strand_id
1 'polypeptide(L)'
;MKKLIGLIAGVLLSLSVYATGGHVADAVEHAKAAAGAANSEEVTAHATEAMTHAKAGGGNPHTVAGIKSLQDAIDHAKAGHTDAAKKAAAEAATHLEAAIS
;
A
#
# COMPACT_ATOMS: atom_id res chain seq x y z
N MET A 1 -34.14 -12.34 -6.59
CA MET A 1 -34.24 -10.86 -6.55
C MET A 1 -33.07 -10.34 -5.73
N LYS A 2 -32.16 -9.57 -6.35
CA LYS A 2 -30.92 -9.08 -5.74
C LYS A 2 -31.25 -7.91 -4.80
N LYS A 3 -30.90 -8.00 -3.51
CA LYS A 3 -30.93 -6.84 -2.61
C LYS A 3 -29.52 -6.23 -2.60
N LEU A 4 -29.36 -5.16 -3.36
CA LEU A 4 -28.21 -4.26 -3.28
C LEU A 4 -28.33 -3.48 -1.98
N ILE A 5 -27.54 -3.86 -0.98
CA ILE A 5 -27.28 -3.02 0.19
C ILE A 5 -26.07 -2.18 -0.19
N GLY A 6 -26.33 -0.95 -0.63
CA GLY A 6 -25.31 0.07 -0.77
C GLY A 6 -24.86 0.50 0.63
N LEU A 7 -23.60 0.21 0.96
CA LEU A 7 -22.91 0.84 2.08
C LEU A 7 -21.98 1.89 1.49
N ILE A 8 -22.46 3.14 1.46
CA ILE A 8 -21.62 4.30 1.24
C ILE A 8 -20.93 4.56 2.58
N ALA A 9 -19.76 3.97 2.79
CA ALA A 9 -18.87 4.34 3.87
C ALA A 9 -17.85 5.30 3.26
N GLY A 10 -17.97 6.58 3.61
CA GLY A 10 -17.09 7.63 3.14
C GLY A 10 -15.65 7.27 3.44
N VAL A 11 -14.85 7.10 2.38
CA VAL A 11 -13.41 7.13 2.46
C VAL A 11 -13.06 8.55 2.89
N LEU A 12 -12.87 8.73 4.20
CA LEU A 12 -12.07 9.80 4.73
C LEU A 12 -10.67 9.57 4.15
N LEU A 13 -10.43 10.17 2.98
CA LEU A 13 -9.10 10.39 2.44
C LEU A 13 -8.36 11.16 3.53
N SER A 14 -7.58 10.46 4.34
CA SER A 14 -6.63 11.07 5.25
C SER A 14 -5.76 11.95 4.39
N LEU A 15 -6.02 13.26 4.44
CA LEU A 15 -5.17 14.29 3.85
C LEU A 15 -3.89 14.31 4.67
N SER A 16 -3.02 13.33 4.42
CA SER A 16 -1.63 13.37 4.84
C SER A 16 -1.00 14.50 4.06
N VAL A 17 -0.92 15.66 4.72
CA VAL A 17 -0.11 16.80 4.32
C VAL A 17 1.23 16.29 3.79
N TYR A 18 1.47 16.58 2.52
CA TYR A 18 2.65 16.23 1.73
C TYR A 18 3.94 16.51 2.53
N ALA A 19 4.56 15.43 3.00
CA ALA A 19 5.88 15.48 3.58
C ALA A 19 6.90 15.73 2.46
N THR A 20 7.93 16.51 2.75
CA THR A 20 9.08 16.79 1.87
C THR A 20 10.00 15.57 1.69
N GLY A 21 9.46 14.35 1.78
CA GLY A 21 10.17 13.08 1.70
C GLY A 21 10.43 12.70 0.24
N GLY A 22 11.57 12.05 -0.03
CA GLY A 22 11.82 11.50 -1.36
C GLY A 22 10.80 10.40 -1.70
N HIS A 23 10.65 10.07 -2.99
CA HIS A 23 9.67 9.08 -3.45
C HIS A 23 9.65 7.77 -2.64
N VAL A 24 10.79 7.23 -2.21
CA VAL A 24 10.80 5.98 -1.42
C VAL A 24 10.21 6.20 0.00
N ALA A 25 10.38 7.38 0.60
CA ALA A 25 9.76 7.69 1.89
C ALA A 25 8.23 7.79 1.78
N ASP A 26 7.71 8.42 0.72
CA ASP A 26 6.27 8.42 0.44
C ASP A 26 5.73 6.99 0.24
N ALA A 27 6.52 6.13 -0.43
CA ALA A 27 6.16 4.73 -0.60
C ALA A 27 6.06 3.98 0.74
N VAL A 28 6.93 4.28 1.71
CA VAL A 28 6.85 3.72 3.07
C VAL A 28 5.52 4.11 3.74
N GLU A 29 5.14 5.38 3.67
CA GLU A 29 3.92 5.88 4.32
C GLU A 29 2.67 5.21 3.75
N HIS A 30 2.55 5.15 2.41
CA HIS A 30 1.44 4.44 1.77
C HIS A 30 1.48 2.92 2.05
N ALA A 31 2.65 2.28 2.12
CA ALA A 31 2.75 0.86 2.48
C ALA A 31 2.29 0.58 3.91
N LYS A 32 2.62 1.45 4.87
CA LYS A 32 2.13 1.38 6.26
C LYS A 32 0.62 1.59 6.34
N ALA A 33 0.08 2.55 5.59
CA ALA A 33 -1.36 2.78 5.49
C ALA A 33 -2.07 1.53 4.94
N ALA A 34 -1.52 0.90 3.90
CA ALA A 34 -2.03 -0.37 3.37
C ALA A 34 -1.98 -1.50 4.42
N ALA A 35 -0.90 -1.60 5.21
CA ALA A 35 -0.81 -2.58 6.29
C ALA A 35 -1.82 -2.34 7.43
N GLY A 36 -2.23 -1.09 7.65
CA GLY A 36 -3.21 -0.68 8.66
C GLY A 36 -4.67 -0.66 8.19
N ALA A 37 -4.91 -0.79 6.87
CA ALA A 37 -6.22 -0.64 6.24
C ALA A 37 -7.32 -1.56 6.82
N ALA A 38 -8.57 -1.10 6.74
CA ALA A 38 -9.73 -1.81 7.27
C ALA A 38 -10.24 -2.91 6.32
N ASN A 39 -10.01 -2.78 5.02
CA ASN A 39 -10.53 -3.70 4.00
C ASN A 39 -9.59 -3.79 2.78
N SER A 40 -9.83 -4.77 1.91
CA SER A 40 -9.03 -5.01 0.70
C SER A 40 -9.05 -3.85 -0.31
N GLU A 41 -10.09 -3.02 -0.34
CA GLU A 41 -10.16 -1.87 -1.24
C GLU A 41 -9.14 -0.79 -0.82
N GLU A 42 -9.11 -0.46 0.48
CA GLU A 42 -8.11 0.45 1.06
C GLU A 42 -6.68 -0.10 0.92
N VAL A 43 -6.47 -1.41 1.13
CA VAL A 43 -5.15 -2.03 0.87
C VAL A 43 -4.74 -1.82 -0.58
N THR A 44 -5.63 -2.09 -1.53
CA THR A 44 -5.35 -1.95 -2.97
C THR A 44 -5.00 -0.49 -3.33
N ALA A 45 -5.75 0.47 -2.80
CA ALA A 45 -5.53 1.89 -3.07
C ALA A 45 -4.15 2.33 -2.58
N HIS A 46 -3.87 2.16 -1.28
CA HIS A 46 -2.60 2.58 -0.71
C HIS A 46 -1.40 1.78 -1.25
N ALA A 47 -1.52 0.47 -1.47
CA ALA A 47 -0.42 -0.31 -2.05
C ALA A 47 -0.10 0.11 -3.49
N THR A 48 -1.10 0.56 -4.27
CA THR A 48 -0.90 1.07 -5.63
C THR A 48 -0.18 2.43 -5.63
N GLU A 49 -0.54 3.32 -4.71
CA GLU A 49 0.18 4.60 -4.51
C GLU A 49 1.62 4.35 -4.05
N ALA A 50 1.81 3.48 -3.06
CA ALA A 50 3.14 3.07 -2.60
C ALA A 50 4.00 2.55 -3.76
N MET A 51 3.43 1.71 -4.63
CA MET A 51 4.15 1.12 -5.76
C MET A 51 4.53 2.18 -6.80
N THR A 52 3.68 3.19 -7.00
CA THR A 52 3.96 4.32 -7.90
C THR A 52 5.16 5.12 -7.41
N HIS A 53 5.15 5.48 -6.13
CA HIS A 53 6.26 6.17 -5.47
C HIS A 53 7.54 5.32 -5.46
N ALA A 54 7.46 4.04 -5.10
CA ALA A 54 8.62 3.14 -5.08
C ALA A 54 9.30 3.02 -6.46
N LYS A 55 8.52 2.91 -7.55
CA LYS A 55 9.04 2.88 -8.92
C LYS A 55 9.73 4.18 -9.32
N ALA A 56 9.24 5.31 -8.85
CA ALA A 56 9.88 6.61 -9.08
C ALA A 56 11.16 6.81 -8.24
N GLY A 57 11.28 6.11 -7.11
CA GLY A 57 12.43 6.17 -6.21
C GLY A 57 13.69 5.45 -6.67
N GLY A 58 13.63 4.68 -7.77
CA GLY A 58 14.78 3.98 -8.35
C GLY A 58 14.84 2.48 -8.02
N GLY A 59 15.94 1.83 -8.43
CA GLY A 59 16.04 0.37 -8.49
C GLY A 59 17.00 -0.28 -7.51
N ASN A 60 17.20 0.28 -6.30
CA ASN A 60 18.04 -0.41 -5.32
C ASN A 60 17.38 -1.76 -4.90
N PRO A 61 18.16 -2.76 -4.42
CA PRO A 61 17.64 -4.09 -4.14
C PRO A 61 16.47 -4.11 -3.14
N HIS A 62 16.49 -3.20 -2.16
CA HIS A 62 15.42 -3.07 -1.17
C HIS A 62 14.16 -2.44 -1.77
N THR A 63 14.29 -1.43 -2.63
CA THR A 63 13.14 -0.86 -3.38
C THR A 63 12.51 -1.89 -4.30
N VAL A 64 13.32 -2.72 -4.99
CA VAL A 64 12.81 -3.80 -5.86
C VAL A 64 12.07 -4.86 -5.04
N ALA A 65 12.61 -5.26 -3.88
CA ALA A 65 11.93 -6.18 -2.97
C ALA A 65 10.61 -5.59 -2.45
N GLY A 66 10.61 -4.30 -2.06
CA GLY A 66 9.41 -3.57 -1.66
C GLY A 66 8.34 -3.55 -2.75
N ILE A 67 8.71 -3.25 -4.00
CA ILE A 67 7.78 -3.28 -5.15
C ILE A 67 7.15 -4.66 -5.32
N LYS A 68 7.93 -5.74 -5.15
CA LYS A 68 7.41 -7.11 -5.24
C LYS A 68 6.39 -7.40 -4.14
N SER A 69 6.69 -7.07 -2.89
CA SER A 69 5.75 -7.24 -1.78
C SER A 69 4.49 -6.38 -1.95
N LEU A 70 4.60 -5.18 -2.54
CA LEU A 70 3.42 -4.35 -2.88
C LEU A 70 2.55 -5.01 -3.97
N GLN A 71 3.16 -5.63 -4.97
CA GLN A 71 2.42 -6.40 -5.97
C GLN A 71 1.68 -7.58 -5.33
N ASP A 72 2.35 -8.33 -4.44
CA ASP A 72 1.73 -9.42 -3.69
C ASP A 72 0.56 -8.92 -2.81
N ALA A 73 0.71 -7.74 -2.18
CA ALA A 73 -0.36 -7.11 -1.41
C ALA A 73 -1.58 -6.79 -2.28
N ILE A 74 -1.36 -6.20 -3.46
CA ILE A 74 -2.42 -5.88 -4.43
C ILE A 74 -3.12 -7.15 -4.91
N ASP A 75 -2.37 -8.21 -5.21
CA ASP A 75 -2.94 -9.45 -5.74
C ASP A 75 -3.76 -10.18 -4.68
N HIS A 76 -3.28 -10.25 -3.42
CA HIS A 76 -4.05 -10.78 -2.31
C HIS A 76 -5.30 -9.94 -2.01
N ALA A 77 -5.21 -8.61 -2.04
CA ALA A 77 -6.35 -7.74 -1.80
C ALA A 77 -7.43 -7.91 -2.87
N LYS A 78 -7.04 -7.99 -4.16
CA LYS A 78 -7.97 -8.25 -5.27
C LYS A 78 -8.64 -9.62 -5.19
N ALA A 79 -7.99 -10.60 -4.56
CA ALA A 79 -8.56 -11.92 -4.26
C ALA A 79 -9.48 -11.92 -3.02
N GLY A 80 -9.62 -10.79 -2.31
CA GLY A 80 -10.38 -10.68 -1.06
C GLY A 80 -9.64 -11.22 0.17
N HIS A 81 -8.34 -11.52 0.06
CA HIS A 81 -7.51 -12.03 1.14
C HIS A 81 -6.91 -10.89 1.98
N THR A 82 -7.76 -10.09 2.63
CA THR A 82 -7.36 -8.85 3.32
C THR A 82 -6.18 -9.03 4.29
N ASP A 83 -6.18 -10.07 5.13
CA ASP A 83 -5.10 -10.25 6.12
C ASP A 83 -3.74 -10.58 5.47
N ALA A 84 -3.75 -11.40 4.41
CA ALA A 84 -2.54 -11.72 3.65
C ALA A 84 -2.02 -10.47 2.92
N ALA A 85 -2.94 -9.65 2.39
CA ALA A 85 -2.61 -8.40 1.73
C ALA A 85 -1.96 -7.40 2.69
N LYS A 86 -2.53 -7.24 3.90
CA LYS A 86 -1.97 -6.39 4.96
C LYS A 86 -0.57 -6.85 5.39
N LYS A 87 -0.37 -8.16 5.50
CA LYS A 87 0.96 -8.72 5.81
C LYS A 87 1.98 -8.41 4.72
N ALA A 88 1.63 -8.62 3.45
CA ALA A 88 2.51 -8.30 2.32
C ALA A 88 2.81 -6.79 2.25
N ALA A 89 1.83 -5.92 2.55
CA ALA A 89 2.05 -4.48 2.65
C ALA A 89 3.01 -4.10 3.79
N ALA A 90 2.94 -4.79 4.94
CA ALA A 90 3.88 -4.59 6.05
C ALA A 90 5.32 -5.02 5.66
N GLU A 91 5.46 -6.15 4.97
CA GLU A 91 6.74 -6.61 4.42
C GLU A 91 7.32 -5.59 3.42
N ALA A 92 6.46 -5.03 2.56
CA ALA A 92 6.86 -3.95 1.66
C ALA A 92 7.39 -2.74 2.43
N ALA A 93 6.69 -2.29 3.47
CA ALA A 93 7.13 -1.16 4.29
C ALA A 93 8.52 -1.41 4.90
N THR A 94 8.78 -2.59 5.45
CA THR A 94 10.10 -2.96 5.99
C THR A 94 11.20 -2.88 4.93
N HIS A 95 10.96 -3.38 3.71
CA HIS A 95 11.93 -3.27 2.63
C HIS A 95 12.15 -1.82 2.18
N LEU A 96 11.10 -1.03 2.06
CA LEU A 96 11.20 0.37 1.64
C LEU A 96 11.89 1.25 2.70
N GLU A 97 11.71 0.97 3.99
CA GLU A 97 12.47 1.62 5.07
C GLU A 97 13.96 1.31 4.98
N ALA A 98 14.30 0.05 4.73
CA ALA A 98 15.69 -0.37 4.52
C ALA A 98 16.34 0.28 3.27
N ALA A 99 15.53 0.72 2.30
CA ALA A 99 16.00 1.40 1.10
C ALA A 99 16.40 2.88 1.32
N ILE A 100 15.99 3.48 2.44
CA ILE A 100 16.26 4.88 2.81
C ILE A 100 17.05 5.03 4.12
N SER A 101 17.46 3.90 4.70
CA SER A 101 18.26 3.84 5.94
C SER A 101 19.76 3.92 5.69
#